data_AF-A0A553QLG9-F1
#
_entry.id   AF-A0A553QLG9-F1
#
_cell.length_a   1.000
_cell.length_b   1.000
_cell.length_c   1.000
_cell.angle_alpha   90.00
_cell.angle_beta   90.00
_cell.angle_gamma   90.00
#
_symmetry.space_group_name_H-M   'P 1'
#
loop_
_entity.id
_entity.type
_entity.pdbx_description
1 polymer ?
#
loop_
_entity_poly.entity_id
_entity_poly.type
_entity_poly.pdbx_seq_one_letter_code
_entity_poly.pdbx_strand_id
1 'polypeptide(L)' 'MILLLYLGREYPKGTTYFRERLKAAFMKNKDVTDPEQIKKLVDKGEFVIKELEALYYLRKYRALRKRYYEPEH' A
#
# COMPACT_ATOMS: atom_id res chain seq x y z
N MET A 1 11.10 9.23 2.96
CA MET A 1 9.69 9.69 3.11
C MET A 1 9.08 10.23 1.80
N ILE A 2 9.49 9.71 0.63
CA ILE A 2 8.94 10.09 -0.70
C ILE A 2 8.19 8.89 -1.34
N LEU A 3 8.63 7.66 -1.04
CA LEU A 3 8.02 6.39 -1.50
C LEU A 3 6.54 6.23 -1.11
N LEU A 4 6.17 6.55 0.14
CA LEU A 4 4.79 6.41 0.63
C LEU A 4 3.79 7.35 -0.05
N LEU A 5 4.22 8.56 -0.46
CA LEU A 5 3.37 9.51 -1.20
C LEU A 5 3.15 9.07 -2.66
N TYR A 6 4.12 8.40 -3.26
CA TYR A 6 4.03 7.89 -4.62
C TYR A 6 3.15 6.63 -4.71
N LEU A 7 3.31 5.70 -3.76
CA LEU A 7 2.50 4.47 -3.66
C LEU A 7 1.01 4.74 -3.49
N GLY A 8 0.64 5.81 -2.77
CA GLY A 8 -0.77 6.16 -2.65
C GLY A 8 -1.37 6.68 -3.97
N ARG A 9 -0.61 7.34 -4.85
CA ARG A 9 -1.14 7.87 -6.13
C ARG A 9 -1.51 6.76 -7.10
N GLU A 10 -0.79 5.65 -7.01
CA GLU A 10 -0.97 4.47 -7.85
C GLU A 10 -1.93 3.44 -7.24
N TYR A 11 -2.51 3.72 -6.07
CA TYR A 11 -3.55 2.85 -5.53
C TYR A 11 -4.78 2.91 -6.43
N PRO A 12 -5.39 1.78 -6.84
CA PRO A 12 -6.50 1.78 -7.79
C PRO A 12 -7.73 2.57 -7.33
N LYS A 13 -7.84 2.85 -6.01
CA LYS A 13 -8.88 3.70 -5.40
C LYS A 13 -8.38 5.10 -4.98
N GLY A 14 -7.12 5.44 -5.27
CA GLY A 14 -6.48 6.72 -4.96
C GLY A 14 -5.82 6.82 -3.58
N THR A 15 -4.92 7.80 -3.44
CA THR A 15 -4.17 8.16 -2.22
C THR A 15 -5.08 8.40 -1.04
N THR A 16 -6.21 9.06 -1.31
CA THR A 16 -7.15 9.55 -0.30
C THR A 16 -7.85 8.39 0.39
N TYR A 17 -8.30 7.39 -0.37
CA TYR A 17 -8.93 6.17 0.16
C TYR A 17 -7.97 5.40 1.08
N PHE A 18 -6.70 5.30 0.68
CA PHE A 18 -5.68 4.64 1.51
C PHE A 18 -5.40 5.41 2.80
N ARG A 19 -5.25 6.74 2.70
CA ARG A 19 -5.03 7.62 3.87
C ARG A 19 -6.19 7.57 4.87
N GLU A 20 -7.43 7.60 4.40
CA GLU A 20 -8.61 7.54 5.27
C GLU A 20 -8.69 6.20 6.01
N ARG A 21 -8.42 5.08 5.33
CA ARG A 21 -8.41 3.75 5.94
C ARG A 21 -7.30 3.59 6.97
N LEU A 22 -6.10 4.07 6.67
CA LEU A 22 -5.00 4.11 7.65
C LEU A 22 -5.41 4.95 8.86
N LYS A 23 -5.88 6.18 8.65
CA LYS A 23 -6.30 7.07 9.74
C LYS A 23 -7.39 6.43 10.60
N ALA A 24 -8.38 5.79 9.99
CA ALA A 24 -9.42 5.07 10.70
C ALA A 24 -8.87 3.89 11.50
N ALA A 25 -7.92 3.12 10.95
CA ALA A 25 -7.28 2.02 11.66
C ALA A 25 -6.46 2.49 12.86
N PHE A 26 -5.70 3.59 12.73
CA PHE A 26 -4.98 4.19 13.86
C PHE A 26 -5.92 4.75 14.92
N MET A 27 -6.99 5.45 14.51
CA MET A 27 -7.99 5.98 15.44
C MET A 27 -8.74 4.88 16.20
N LYS A 28 -9.02 3.74 15.55
CA LYS A 28 -9.71 2.61 16.17
C LYS A 28 -8.84 1.91 17.23
N ASN A 29 -7.53 1.94 17.07
CA ASN A 29 -6.58 1.29 17.98
C ASN A 29 -5.87 2.27 18.93
N LYS A 30 -6.32 3.53 19.02
CA LYS A 30 -5.66 4.58 19.82
C LYS A 30 -5.63 4.28 21.32
N ASP A 31 -6.63 3.54 21.81
CA ASP A 31 -6.80 3.21 23.23
C ASP A 31 -6.17 1.86 23.60
N VAL A 32 -5.47 1.20 22.65
CA VAL A 32 -4.78 -0.06 22.89
C VAL A 32 -3.47 0.22 23.61
N THR A 33 -3.39 -0.21 24.88
CA THR A 33 -2.21 -0.08 25.74
C THR A 33 -1.43 -1.37 25.91
N ASP A 34 -1.96 -2.50 25.43
CA ASP A 34 -1.32 -3.80 25.52
C ASP A 34 -0.15 -3.93 24.50
N PRO A 35 1.09 -4.16 24.96
CA PRO A 35 2.26 -4.21 24.10
C PRO A 35 2.24 -5.35 23.06
N GLU A 36 1.63 -6.49 23.37
CA GLU A 36 1.50 -7.59 22.40
C GLU A 36 0.52 -7.24 21.27
N GLN A 37 -0.61 -6.62 21.60
CA GLN A 37 -1.56 -6.14 20.59
C GLN A 37 -0.96 -5.05 19.70
N ILE A 38 -0.20 -4.10 20.28
CA ILE A 38 0.49 -3.07 19.50
C ILE A 38 1.44 -3.71 18.48
N LYS A 39 2.23 -4.70 18.90
CA LYS A 39 3.15 -5.42 18.00
C LYS A 39 2.41 -6.10 16.84
N LYS A 40 1.31 -6.81 17.14
CA LYS A 40 0.46 -7.44 16.10
C LYS A 40 -0.14 -6.42 15.12
N LEU A 41 -0.49 -5.23 15.60
CA LEU A 41 -1.03 -4.16 14.75
C LEU A 41 0.06 -3.55 13.85
N VAL A 42 1.27 -3.39 14.36
CA VAL A 42 2.43 -2.95 13.58
C VAL A 42 2.78 -3.99 12.50
N ASP A 43 2.83 -5.28 12.86
CA ASP A 43 3.12 -6.37 11.91
C ASP A 43 2.08 -6.41 10.77
N LYS A 44 0.79 -6.19 11.09
CA LYS A 44 -0.27 -6.04 10.08
C LYS A 44 -0.02 -4.83 9.17
N GLY A 45 0.44 -3.71 9.73
CA GLY A 45 0.80 -2.52 8.96
C GLY A 45 1.93 -2.80 7.97
N GLU A 46 2.98 -3.49 8.41
CA GLU A 46 4.11 -3.89 7.53
C GLU A 46 3.68 -4.84 6.42
N PHE A 47 2.77 -5.79 6.73
CA PHE A 47 2.24 -6.70 5.72
C PHE A 47 1.50 -5.94 4.60
N VAL A 48 0.64 -4.99 4.99
CA VAL A 48 -0.08 -4.15 4.02
C VAL A 48 0.89 -3.33 3.16
N ILE A 49 1.98 -2.82 3.73
CA ILE A 49 3.02 -2.12 2.96
C ILE A 49 3.65 -3.04 1.91
N LYS A 50 4.01 -4.27 2.28
CA LYS A 50 4.60 -5.24 1.33
C LYS A 50 3.63 -5.63 0.21
N GLU A 51 2.34 -5.79 0.49
CA GLU A 51 1.33 -6.03 -0.55
C GLU A 51 1.22 -4.87 -1.54
N LEU A 52 1.28 -3.63 -1.02
CA LEU A 52 1.26 -2.43 -1.86
C LEU A 52 2.49 -2.34 -2.76
N GLU A 53 3.68 -2.63 -2.23
CA GLU A 53 4.91 -2.68 -3.02
C GLU A 53 4.81 -3.74 -4.12
N ALA A 54 4.33 -4.94 -3.80
CA ALA A 54 4.14 -6.02 -4.77
C ALA A 54 3.17 -5.62 -5.90
N LEU A 55 2.04 -4.98 -5.56
CA LEU A 55 1.09 -4.46 -6.53
C LEU A 55 1.69 -3.39 -7.44
N TYR A 56 2.52 -2.50 -6.88
CA TYR A 56 3.24 -1.48 -7.65
C TYR A 56 4.23 -2.12 -8.65
N TYR A 57 5.05 -3.06 -8.20
CA TYR A 57 5.97 -3.78 -9.09
C TYR A 57 5.23 -4.56 -10.18
N LEU A 58 4.12 -5.22 -9.85
CA LEU A 58 3.31 -5.95 -10.83
C LEU A 58 2.73 -5.02 -11.89
N ARG A 59 2.25 -3.83 -11.51
CA ARG A 59 1.77 -2.82 -12.46
C ARG A 59 2.88 -2.30 -13.36
N LYS A 60 4.04 -1.98 -12.80
CA LYS A 60 5.22 -1.56 -13.57
C LYS A 60 5.64 -2.63 -14.57
N TYR A 61 5.66 -3.90 -14.13
CA TYR A 61 5.94 -5.04 -15.00
C TYR A 61 4.91 -5.18 -16.11
N ARG A 62 3.60 -5.06 -15.82
CA ARG A 62 2.55 -5.09 -16.86
C ARG A 62 2.70 -3.94 -17.87
N ALA A 63 2.96 -2.72 -17.41
CA ALA A 63 3.15 -1.57 -18.28
C ALA A 63 4.41 -1.72 -19.17
N LEU A 64 5.50 -2.22 -18.59
CA LEU A 64 6.73 -2.53 -19.32
C LEU A 64 6.48 -3.63 -20.35
N ARG A 65 5.85 -4.73 -19.94
CA ARG A 65 5.54 -5.85 -20.83
C ARG A 65 4.68 -5.42 -22.01
N LYS A 66 3.68 -4.55 -21.77
CA LYS A 66 2.84 -4.00 -22.83
C LYS A 66 3.66 -3.23 -23.87
N ARG A 67 4.58 -2.37 -23.43
CA ARG A 67 5.42 -1.54 -24.33
C ARG A 67 6.46 -2.32 -25.14
N TYR A 68 7.01 -3.39 -24.57
CA TYR A 68 8.11 -4.13 -25.19
C TYR A 68 7.70 -5.43 -25.89
N TYR A 69 6.50 -5.96 -25.63
CA TYR A 69 6.05 -7.26 -26.14
C TYR A 69 4.68 -7.27 -26.84
N GLU A 70 3.97 -6.14 -26.95
CA GLU A 70 2.86 -6.03 -27.92
C GLU A 70 3.47 -5.60 -29.27
N PRO A 71 3.50 -6.46 -30.30
CA PRO A 71 3.91 -6.04 -31.63
C PRO A 71 2.91 -5.00 -32.16
N GLU A 72 3.43 -3.92 -32.75
CA GLU A 72 2.63 -3.00 -33.55
C GLU A 72 1.92 -3.81 -34.64
N HIS A 73 0.59 -3.88 -34.56
CA HIS A 73 -0.27 -4.31 -35.65
C HIS A 73 -0.81 -3.08 -36.38
#